data_AF-A0A2D4LCK6-F1
#
_entry.id   AF-A0A2D4LCK6-F1
#
_cell.length_a   1.000
_cell.length_b   1.000
_cell.length_c   1.000
_cell.angle_alpha   90.00
_cell.angle_beta   90.00
_cell.angle_gamma   90.00
#
_symmetry.space_group_name_H-M   'P 1'
#
loop_
_entity.id
_entity.type
_entity.pdbx_description
1 polymer ?
#
loop_
_entity_poly.entity_id
_entity_poly.type
_entity_poly.pdbx_seq_one_letter_code
_entity_poly.pdbx_strand_id
1 'polypeptide(L)'
;MDSLDHMLTDPLELGPTGEGNGTQIMEDCMLGSIRISLPEDLLEDPEIFFEVVSLSTWQDVLVDSQREHLKKFLPRFPENNPDFQNNLILSLFNGENFRFGNPLHIAQKLFRDGHFNPEVVKYRQLCFKSQYKRYLSSQQQY
;
A
#
# COMPACT_ATOMS: atom_id res chain seq x y z
N MET A 1 -5.05 26.26 18.71
CA MET A 1 -6.10 25.49 17.99
C MET A 1 -5.77 25.53 16.51
N ASP A 2 -4.47 25.49 16.17
CA ASP A 2 -3.96 26.23 14.99
C ASP A 2 -3.44 25.29 13.90
N SER A 3 -3.31 24.00 14.20
CA SER A 3 -2.81 23.00 13.26
C SER A 3 -3.89 22.52 12.28
N LEU A 4 -5.18 22.64 12.63
CA LEU A 4 -6.29 22.26 11.76
C LEU A 4 -6.66 23.38 10.76
N ASP A 5 -6.53 24.65 11.16
CA ASP A 5 -6.82 25.78 10.27
C ASP A 5 -5.78 25.90 9.15
N HIS A 6 -4.51 25.59 9.44
CA HIS A 6 -3.46 25.50 8.41
C HIS A 6 -3.71 24.36 7.40
N MET A 7 -4.36 23.27 7.79
CA MET A 7 -4.65 22.15 6.88
C MET A 7 -5.81 22.43 5.90
N LEU A 8 -6.65 23.42 6.19
CA LEU A 8 -7.80 23.80 5.35
C LEU A 8 -7.51 24.98 4.42
N THR A 9 -6.36 25.65 4.58
CA THR A 9 -5.99 26.85 3.81
C THR A 9 -4.90 26.60 2.77
N ASP A 10 -4.19 25.47 2.81
CA ASP A 10 -3.25 25.12 1.73
C ASP A 10 -4.02 24.73 0.47
N PRO A 11 -3.81 25.42 -0.66
CA PRO A 11 -4.31 24.98 -1.96
C PRO A 11 -3.83 23.56 -2.23
N LEU A 12 -4.69 22.72 -2.82
CA LEU A 12 -4.28 21.44 -3.36
C LEU A 12 -3.26 21.71 -4.47
N GLU A 13 -1.96 21.66 -4.14
CA GLU A 13 -0.90 21.66 -5.14
C GLU A 13 -1.00 20.33 -5.90
N LEU A 14 -1.81 20.33 -6.95
CA LEU A 14 -1.75 19.34 -8.00
C LEU A 14 -0.32 19.42 -8.55
N GLY A 15 0.46 18.35 -8.36
CA GLY A 15 1.81 18.24 -8.88
C GLY A 15 1.86 18.56 -10.39
N PRO A 16 3.03 18.92 -10.91
CA PRO A 16 3.16 19.39 -12.29
C PRO A 16 2.59 18.34 -13.25
N THR A 17 1.54 18.74 -13.99
CA THR A 17 1.04 18.01 -15.14
C THR A 17 2.10 18.10 -16.23
N GLY A 18 2.93 17.06 -16.31
CA GLY A 18 4.04 16.98 -17.26
C GLY A 18 3.53 16.89 -18.69
N GLU A 19 3.74 17.97 -19.46
CA GLU A 19 3.60 17.98 -20.91
C GLU A 19 4.56 16.96 -21.56
N GLY A 20 4.07 16.31 -22.62
CA GLY A 20 4.65 15.10 -23.19
C GLY A 20 6.13 15.16 -23.59
N ASN A 21 6.83 14.07 -23.26
CA ASN A 21 7.87 13.42 -24.08
C ASN A 21 8.48 12.24 -23.30
N GLY A 22 7.86 11.06 -23.30
CA GLY A 22 8.49 9.78 -22.91
C GLY A 22 9.29 9.75 -21.59
N THR A 23 9.01 10.67 -20.67
CA THR A 23 9.69 10.80 -19.38
C THR A 23 8.95 9.95 -18.37
N GLN A 24 9.64 9.01 -17.74
CA GLN A 24 9.13 8.15 -16.66
C GLN A 24 8.36 9.00 -15.63
N ILE A 25 7.03 8.96 -15.71
CA ILE A 25 6.17 9.65 -14.76
C ILE A 25 6.27 8.87 -13.45
N MET A 26 6.49 9.60 -12.34
CA MET A 26 6.54 9.00 -11.01
C MET A 26 5.38 9.52 -10.17
N GLU A 27 4.71 8.61 -9.48
CA GLU A 27 3.65 8.93 -8.52
C GLU A 27 4.18 8.89 -7.09
N ASP A 28 3.82 9.90 -6.31
CA ASP A 28 4.08 9.91 -4.87
C ASP A 28 3.09 9.02 -4.12
N CYS A 29 3.63 8.03 -3.42
CA CYS A 29 2.92 7.08 -2.59
C CYS A 29 3.30 7.24 -1.11
N MET A 30 2.29 7.11 -0.24
CA MET A 30 2.42 7.16 1.21
C MET A 30 2.19 5.75 1.78
N LEU A 31 3.29 5.02 2.03
CA LEU A 31 3.25 3.69 2.63
C LEU A 31 3.60 3.79 4.12
N GLY A 32 2.59 3.64 4.98
CA GLY A 32 2.73 3.88 6.41
C GLY A 32 3.04 5.35 6.68
N SER A 33 4.24 5.64 7.17
CA SER A 33 4.74 7.00 7.40
C SER A 33 5.81 7.45 6.40
N ILE A 34 6.09 6.64 5.37
CA ILE A 34 7.20 6.86 4.44
C ILE A 34 6.65 7.28 3.07
N ARG A 35 7.11 8.43 2.58
CA ARG A 35 6.79 8.95 1.25
C ARG A 35 7.81 8.40 0.26
N ILE A 36 7.33 7.79 -0.79
CA ILE A 36 8.12 7.11 -1.81
C ILE A 36 7.56 7.48 -3.17
N SER A 37 8.45 7.75 -4.12
CA SER A 37 8.09 8.01 -5.51
C SER A 37 8.26 6.72 -6.30
N LEU A 38 7.20 6.24 -6.92
CA LEU A 38 7.15 4.99 -7.67
C LEU A 38 6.81 5.27 -9.14
N PRO A 39 7.35 4.53 -10.12
CA PRO A 39 6.96 4.69 -11.52
C PRO A 39 5.45 4.47 -11.70
N GLU A 40 4.78 5.37 -12.44
CA GLU A 40 3.33 5.29 -12.69
C GLU A 40 2.97 3.96 -13.38
N ASP A 41 3.74 3.56 -14.39
CA ASP A 41 3.53 2.30 -15.13
C ASP A 41 3.48 1.07 -14.20
N LEU A 42 4.29 1.06 -13.13
CA LEU A 42 4.31 -0.03 -12.15
C LEU A 42 3.02 -0.10 -11.33
N LEU A 43 2.35 1.04 -11.13
CA LEU A 43 1.13 1.15 -10.32
C LEU A 43 -0.14 0.96 -11.17
N GLU A 44 -0.12 1.43 -12.42
CA GLU A 44 -1.28 1.35 -13.32
C GLU A 44 -1.42 -0.01 -13.99
N ASP A 45 -0.31 -0.58 -14.49
CA ASP A 45 -0.33 -1.83 -15.24
C ASP A 45 -0.18 -3.04 -14.30
N PRO A 46 -1.23 -3.87 -14.15
CA PRO A 46 -1.13 -5.09 -13.34
C PRO A 46 -0.09 -6.08 -13.88
N GLU A 47 0.15 -6.16 -15.19
CA GLU A 47 1.11 -7.10 -15.76
C GLU A 47 2.53 -6.73 -15.31
N ILE A 48 2.90 -5.45 -15.40
CA ILE A 48 4.20 -4.94 -14.92
C ILE A 48 4.34 -5.18 -13.41
N PHE A 49 3.31 -4.88 -12.63
CA PHE A 49 3.32 -5.11 -11.19
C PHE A 49 3.56 -6.60 -10.85
N PHE A 50 2.84 -7.51 -11.50
CA PHE A 50 2.96 -8.94 -11.21
C PHE A 50 4.23 -9.57 -11.78
N GLU A 51 4.82 -8.99 -12.84
CA GLU A 51 6.15 -9.39 -13.30
C GLU A 51 7.22 -9.07 -12.24
N VAL A 52 7.19 -7.85 -11.70
CA VAL A 52 8.11 -7.40 -10.66
C VAL A 52 7.85 -8.12 -9.33
N VAL A 53 6.60 -8.19 -8.88
CA VAL A 53 6.16 -8.80 -7.61
C VAL A 53 5.73 -10.25 -7.86
N SER A 54 6.68 -11.07 -8.29
CA SER A 54 6.49 -12.48 -8.66
C SER A 54 7.24 -13.46 -7.75
N LEU A 55 6.85 -14.73 -7.82
CA LEU A 55 7.59 -15.82 -7.19
C LEU A 55 9.02 -15.95 -7.75
N SER A 56 9.20 -15.71 -9.06
CA SER A 56 10.52 -15.69 -9.70
C SER A 56 11.41 -14.60 -9.11
N THR A 57 10.90 -13.37 -8.92
CA THR A 57 11.67 -12.31 -8.25
C THR A 57 12.04 -12.73 -6.82
N TRP A 58 11.13 -13.37 -6.10
CA TRP A 58 11.39 -13.86 -4.75
C TRP A 58 12.49 -14.95 -4.70
N GLN A 59 12.50 -15.87 -5.66
CA GLN A 59 13.42 -17.01 -5.66
C GLN A 59 14.78 -16.69 -6.29
N ASP A 60 14.77 -15.97 -7.42
CA ASP A 60 15.92 -15.83 -8.32
C ASP A 60 16.65 -14.49 -8.17
N VAL A 61 15.95 -13.43 -7.75
CA VAL A 61 16.51 -12.07 -7.68
C VAL A 61 16.88 -11.66 -6.25
N LEU A 62 16.05 -12.00 -5.26
CA LEU A 62 16.29 -11.61 -3.87
C LEU A 62 17.37 -12.46 -3.20
N VAL A 63 18.35 -11.80 -2.58
CA VAL A 63 19.36 -12.47 -1.75
C VAL A 63 18.79 -12.94 -0.41
N ASP A 64 19.44 -13.92 0.22
CA ASP A 64 18.96 -14.53 1.48
C ASP A 64 18.71 -13.50 2.58
N SER A 65 19.58 -12.51 2.74
CA SER A 65 19.41 -11.45 3.75
C SER A 65 18.16 -10.60 3.52
N GLN A 66 17.82 -10.33 2.26
CA GLN A 66 16.59 -9.62 1.89
C GLN A 66 15.36 -10.50 2.14
N ARG A 67 15.41 -11.78 1.77
CA ARG A 67 14.33 -12.74 2.03
C ARG A 67 14.07 -12.89 3.52
N GLU A 68 15.12 -13.03 4.33
CA GLU A 68 15.02 -13.09 5.78
C GLU A 68 14.43 -11.81 6.37
N HIS A 69 14.80 -10.64 5.83
CA HIS A 69 14.20 -9.37 6.23
C HIS A 69 12.71 -9.32 5.90
N LEU A 70 12.32 -9.68 4.68
CA LEU A 70 10.92 -9.69 4.24
C LEU A 70 10.06 -10.69 5.01
N LYS A 71 10.61 -11.86 5.36
CA LYS A 71 9.94 -12.86 6.22
C LYS A 71 9.57 -12.31 7.60
N LYS A 72 10.17 -11.20 8.07
CA LYS A 72 9.80 -10.56 9.35
C LYS A 72 8.44 -9.86 9.28
N PHE A 73 7.99 -9.46 8.10
CA PHE A 73 6.68 -8.83 7.89
C PHE A 73 5.56 -9.85 7.62
N LEU A 74 5.91 -11.12 7.39
CA LEU A 74 4.95 -12.19 7.24
C LEU A 74 4.42 -12.67 8.60
N PRO A 75 3.21 -13.26 8.64
CA PRO A 75 2.64 -13.81 9.86
C PRO A 75 3.58 -14.84 10.51
N ARG A 76 3.83 -14.67 11.82
CA ARG A 76 4.56 -15.65 12.63
C ARG A 76 3.56 -16.47 13.43
N PHE A 77 3.60 -17.78 13.24
CA PHE A 77 2.78 -18.71 13.99
C PHE A 77 3.56 -19.21 15.22
N PRO A 78 2.88 -19.45 16.34
CA PRO A 78 3.53 -19.91 17.57
C PRO A 78 4.26 -21.25 17.38
N GLU A 79 3.80 -22.08 16.45
CA GLU A 79 4.42 -23.37 16.10
C GLU A 79 5.68 -23.24 15.21
N ASN A 80 6.04 -22.02 14.81
CA ASN A 80 7.27 -21.64 14.11
C ASN A 80 7.76 -22.66 13.07
N ASN A 81 6.83 -23.19 12.26
CA ASN A 81 7.16 -24.17 11.24
C ASN A 81 7.64 -23.44 9.97
N PRO A 82 8.93 -23.55 9.59
CA PRO A 82 9.46 -22.89 8.40
C PRO A 82 8.77 -23.35 7.12
N ASP A 83 8.28 -24.59 7.09
CA ASP A 83 7.57 -25.15 5.92
C ASP A 83 6.25 -24.43 5.68
N PHE A 84 5.54 -24.08 6.76
CA PHE A 84 4.30 -23.33 6.66
C PHE A 84 4.52 -21.94 6.06
N GLN A 85 5.59 -21.26 6.49
CA GLN A 85 5.91 -19.93 5.98
C GLN A 85 6.29 -19.97 4.49
N ASN A 86 7.03 -20.99 4.07
CA ASN A 86 7.37 -21.19 2.66
C ASN A 86 6.09 -21.50 1.83
N ASN A 87 5.20 -22.35 2.33
CA ASN A 87 3.91 -22.61 1.67
C ASN A 87 3.05 -21.35 1.57
N LEU A 88 3.00 -20.52 2.60
CA LEU A 88 2.28 -19.24 2.58
C LEU A 88 2.83 -18.28 1.52
N ILE A 89 4.15 -18.24 1.33
CA ILE A 89 4.78 -17.45 0.26
C ILE A 89 4.35 -17.97 -1.12
N LEU A 90 4.36 -19.30 -1.32
CA LEU A 90 3.90 -19.91 -2.57
C LEU A 90 2.42 -19.57 -2.84
N SER A 91 1.55 -19.76 -1.85
CA SER A 91 0.13 -19.41 -1.93
C SER A 91 -0.09 -17.92 -2.24
N LEU A 92 0.72 -17.03 -1.64
CA LEU A 92 0.65 -15.58 -1.87
C LEU A 92 0.90 -15.23 -3.32
N PHE A 93 2.00 -15.73 -3.91
CA PHE A 93 2.37 -15.42 -5.29
C PHE A 93 1.58 -16.21 -6.33
N ASN A 94 1.03 -17.39 -5.99
CA ASN A 94 0.14 -18.15 -6.87
C ASN A 94 -1.27 -17.55 -7.02
N GLY A 95 -1.57 -16.45 -6.33
CA GLY A 95 -2.87 -15.80 -6.45
C GLY A 95 -3.97 -16.45 -5.61
N GLU A 96 -3.63 -17.26 -4.59
CA GLU A 96 -4.62 -17.88 -3.74
C GLU A 96 -5.40 -16.84 -2.91
N ASN A 97 -6.62 -17.21 -2.52
CA ASN A 97 -7.50 -16.35 -1.73
C ASN A 97 -7.16 -16.45 -0.24
N PHE A 98 -6.86 -15.31 0.39
CA PHE A 98 -6.60 -15.23 1.83
C PHE A 98 -7.80 -14.67 2.58
N ARG A 99 -8.30 -13.52 2.14
CA ARG A 99 -9.44 -12.85 2.77
C ARG A 99 -10.13 -11.95 1.75
N PHE A 100 -11.18 -12.47 1.14
CA PHE A 100 -11.93 -11.79 0.07
C PHE A 100 -11.06 -11.41 -1.13
N GLY A 101 -10.11 -12.28 -1.47
CA GLY A 101 -9.18 -12.11 -2.58
C GLY A 101 -7.73 -12.42 -2.18
N ASN A 102 -6.87 -12.37 -3.18
CA ASN A 102 -5.43 -12.45 -2.99
C ASN A 102 -4.86 -11.08 -2.56
N PRO A 103 -3.99 -11.01 -1.54
CA PRO A 103 -3.45 -9.74 -1.04
C PRO A 103 -2.70 -8.92 -2.10
N LEU A 104 -1.96 -9.55 -3.02
CA LEU A 104 -1.22 -8.84 -4.08
C LEU A 104 -2.18 -8.22 -5.09
N HIS A 105 -3.25 -8.93 -5.46
CA HIS A 105 -4.29 -8.40 -6.36
C HIS A 105 -5.05 -7.23 -5.73
N ILE A 106 -5.36 -7.33 -4.44
CA ILE A 106 -6.00 -6.24 -3.70
C ILE A 106 -5.03 -5.05 -3.62
N ALA A 107 -3.76 -5.28 -3.28
CA ALA A 107 -2.76 -4.23 -3.22
C ALA A 107 -2.59 -3.54 -4.57
N GLN A 108 -2.51 -4.29 -5.67
CA GLN A 108 -2.37 -3.72 -7.00
C GLN A 108 -3.57 -2.86 -7.38
N LYS A 109 -4.79 -3.32 -7.07
CA LYS A 109 -5.97 -2.50 -7.26
C LYS A 109 -5.94 -1.22 -6.44
N LEU A 110 -5.48 -1.29 -5.19
CA LEU A 110 -5.34 -0.11 -4.33
C LEU A 110 -4.29 0.88 -4.87
N PHE A 111 -3.18 0.39 -5.43
CA PHE A 111 -2.20 1.23 -6.10
C PHE A 111 -2.82 1.96 -7.29
N ARG A 112 -3.43 1.22 -8.22
CA ARG A 112 -4.11 1.79 -9.39
C ARG A 112 -5.22 2.78 -9.04
N ASP A 113 -5.95 2.55 -7.95
CA ASP A 113 -7.03 3.44 -7.50
C ASP A 113 -6.48 4.70 -6.77
N GLY A 114 -5.15 4.91 -6.72
CA GLY A 114 -4.52 6.07 -6.07
C GLY A 114 -4.69 6.06 -4.55
N HIS A 115 -4.98 4.91 -3.95
CA HIS A 115 -5.30 4.79 -2.54
C HIS A 115 -4.15 5.29 -1.66
N PHE A 116 -2.91 5.11 -2.11
CA PHE A 116 -1.72 5.51 -1.37
C PHE A 116 -1.25 6.94 -1.66
N ASN A 117 -1.94 7.70 -2.52
CA ASN A 117 -1.62 9.11 -2.73
C ASN A 117 -1.67 9.88 -1.38
N PRO A 118 -0.65 10.69 -1.03
CA PRO A 118 -0.58 11.42 0.24
C PRO A 118 -1.86 12.17 0.59
N GLU A 119 -2.51 12.81 -0.38
CA GLU A 119 -3.73 13.58 -0.15
C GLU A 119 -4.92 12.66 0.13
N VAL A 120 -5.02 11.53 -0.58
CA VAL A 120 -6.05 10.51 -0.36
C VAL A 120 -5.88 9.86 1.01
N VAL A 121 -4.63 9.58 1.42
CA VAL A 121 -4.33 9.03 2.76
C VAL A 121 -4.71 10.04 3.85
N LYS A 122 -4.30 11.31 3.70
CA LYS A 122 -4.61 12.40 4.65
C LYS A 122 -6.11 12.59 4.80
N TYR A 123 -6.85 12.65 3.69
CA TYR A 123 -8.30 12.78 3.69
C TYR A 123 -8.98 11.62 4.42
N ARG A 124 -8.59 10.37 4.13
CA ARG A 124 -9.18 9.19 4.76
C ARG A 124 -8.91 9.13 6.27
N GLN A 125 -7.71 9.52 6.71
CA GLN A 125 -7.41 9.64 8.14
C GLN A 125 -8.30 10.67 8.85
N LEU A 126 -8.57 11.81 8.21
CA LEU A 126 -9.49 12.83 8.74
C LEU A 126 -10.93 12.30 8.83
N CYS A 127 -11.41 11.64 7.78
CA CYS A 127 -12.72 10.99 7.77
C CYS A 127 -12.84 9.97 8.90
N PHE A 128 -11.84 9.10 9.08
CA PHE A 128 -11.86 8.09 10.14
C PHE A 128 -11.92 8.73 11.54
N LYS A 129 -11.08 9.74 11.82
CA LYS A 129 -11.06 10.45 13.11
C LYS A 129 -12.40 11.13 13.41
N SER A 130 -12.97 11.81 12.41
CA SER A 130 -14.24 12.52 12.56
C SER A 130 -15.43 11.56 12.77
N GLN A 131 -15.49 10.47 12.00
CA GLN A 131 -16.51 9.44 12.16
C GLN A 131 -16.42 8.75 13.53
N TYR A 132 -15.21 8.40 13.97
CA TYR A 132 -15.00 7.79 15.27
C TYR A 132 -15.42 8.71 16.43
N LYS A 133 -15.10 10.01 16.35
CA LYS A 133 -15.57 11.00 17.33
C LYS A 133 -17.09 11.05 17.39
N ARG A 134 -17.77 11.09 16.23
CA ARG A 134 -19.25 11.09 16.15
C ARG A 134 -19.83 9.81 16.72
N TYR A 135 -19.22 8.67 16.43
CA TYR A 135 -19.62 7.38 16.97
C TYR A 135 -19.58 7.40 18.51
N LEU A 136 -18.47 7.81 19.12
CA LEU A 136 -18.36 7.89 20.58
C LEU A 136 -19.41 8.82 21.20
N SER A 137 -19.64 9.99 20.60
CA SER A 137 -20.70 10.90 21.06
C SER A 137 -22.09 10.26 20.98
N SER A 138 -22.38 9.52 19.91
CA SER A 138 -23.67 8.83 19.77
C SER A 138 -23.89 7.75 20.83
N GLN A 139 -22.83 7.04 21.26
CA GLN A 139 -22.91 6.02 22.29
C GLN A 139 -23.22 6.59 23.68
N GLN A 140 -22.93 7.86 23.93
CA GLN A 140 -23.27 8.53 25.20
C GLN A 140 -24.69 9.08 25.23
N GLN A 141 -25.32 9.21 24.06
CA GLN A 141 -26.68 9.71 23.90
C GLN A 141 -27.72 8.57 23.85
N TYR A 142 -27.25 7.32 23.76
CA TYR A 142 -28.05 6.09 23.89
C TYR A 142 -28.06 5.60 25.33
#